data_AF-A0A2A9NNF5-F1
#
_entry.id   AF-A0A2A9NNF5-F1
#
_cell.length_a   1.000
_cell.length_b   1.000
_cell.length_c   1.000
_cell.angle_alpha   90.00
_cell.angle_beta   90.00
_cell.angle_gamma   90.00
#
_symmetry.space_group_name_H-M   'P 1'
#
loop_
_entity.id
_entity.type
_entity.pdbx_description
1 polymer ?
#
loop_
_entity_poly.entity_id
_entity_poly.type
_entity_poly.pdbx_seq_one_letter_code
_entity_poly.pdbx_strand_id
1 'polypeptide(L)'
;MRSLPLRLFPGVVHRPSAAVIRQPLQKKQYSTGNSRHAQWYSDIFPAMVPIFLLGSAVYLGLQLTHLKLSHEKTMEEAATRVKQLEAEIEALQAKYADQNKNTFSETKNASPKPSRWW
;
A
#
# COMPACT_ATOMS: atom_id res chain seq x y z
N MET A 1 73.82 46.64 -57.15
CA MET A 1 73.72 45.20 -56.80
C MET A 1 74.44 45.00 -55.48
N ARG A 2 73.81 45.27 -54.33
CA ARG A 2 73.17 44.31 -53.41
C ARG A 2 74.04 43.10 -53.04
N SER A 3 74.69 43.17 -51.88
CA SER A 3 74.83 42.05 -50.93
C SER A 3 75.21 42.56 -49.54
N LEU A 4 74.45 42.12 -48.54
CA LEU A 4 74.53 42.46 -47.11
C LEU A 4 75.53 41.54 -46.40
N PRO A 5 76.22 41.98 -45.33
CA PRO A 5 76.73 41.07 -44.32
C PRO A 5 75.74 40.94 -43.14
N LEU A 6 75.12 39.76 -43.07
CA LEU A 6 74.51 39.21 -41.87
C LEU A 6 75.59 38.95 -40.80
N ARG A 7 75.37 39.39 -39.57
CA ARG A 7 75.71 38.66 -38.33
C ARG A 7 75.10 39.38 -37.12
N LEU A 8 73.90 38.92 -36.76
CA LEU A 8 73.17 39.30 -35.56
C LEU A 8 73.68 38.48 -34.37
N PHE A 9 73.74 39.15 -33.23
CA PHE A 9 74.19 38.78 -31.88
C PHE A 9 73.82 37.38 -31.37
N PRO A 10 74.65 36.72 -30.54
CA PRO A 10 74.24 35.54 -29.79
C PRO A 10 73.29 35.94 -28.65
N GLY A 11 72.04 35.50 -28.76
CA GLY A 11 71.00 35.72 -27.76
C GLY A 11 71.24 34.90 -26.49
N VAL A 12 71.14 35.60 -25.36
CA VAL A 12 71.15 35.09 -23.99
C VAL A 12 70.04 34.06 -23.77
N VAL A 13 70.43 32.87 -23.29
CA VAL A 13 69.52 31.82 -22.81
C VAL A 13 68.80 32.32 -21.56
N HIS A 14 67.55 32.77 -21.72
CA HIS A 14 66.66 32.99 -20.59
C HIS A 14 65.95 31.69 -20.25
N ARG A 15 66.28 31.15 -19.06
CA ARG A 15 65.59 30.04 -18.41
C ARG A 15 64.30 30.59 -17.78
N PRO A 16 63.09 30.25 -18.27
CA PRO A 16 61.89 30.58 -17.53
C PRO A 16 61.81 29.68 -16.28
N SER A 17 61.81 30.37 -15.15
CA SER A 17 61.56 29.85 -13.80
C SER A 17 60.29 29.01 -13.77
N ALA A 18 60.34 27.88 -13.06
CA ALA A 18 59.21 27.00 -12.82
C ALA A 18 58.16 27.72 -11.94
N ALA A 19 57.29 28.49 -12.59
CA ALA A 19 56.05 28.95 -11.96
C ALA A 19 55.07 27.77 -11.93
N VAL A 20 54.95 27.12 -10.77
CA VAL A 20 53.87 26.19 -10.48
C VAL A 20 52.57 26.99 -10.50
N ILE A 21 51.89 26.98 -11.65
CA ILE A 21 50.56 27.53 -11.82
C ILE A 21 49.62 26.64 -11.01
N ARG A 22 49.31 27.06 -9.79
CA ARG A 22 48.20 26.50 -9.01
C ARG A 22 46.91 26.97 -9.69
N GLN A 23 46.39 26.15 -10.60
CA GLN A 23 45.04 26.37 -11.12
C GLN A 23 44.08 26.31 -9.93
N PRO A 24 43.30 27.38 -9.64
CA PRO A 24 42.21 27.23 -8.71
C PRO A 24 41.25 26.20 -9.31
N LEU A 25 40.88 25.19 -8.53
CA LEU A 25 39.85 24.22 -8.89
C LEU A 25 38.60 25.01 -9.27
N GLN A 26 38.38 25.18 -10.57
CA GLN A 26 37.12 25.72 -11.05
C GLN A 26 36.06 24.72 -10.64
N LYS A 27 35.23 25.10 -9.66
CA LYS A 27 34.01 24.37 -9.38
C LYS A 27 33.26 24.30 -10.71
N LYS A 28 33.20 23.10 -11.30
CA LYS A 28 32.24 22.80 -12.35
C LYS A 28 30.88 23.08 -11.72
N GLN A 29 30.36 24.28 -11.93
CA GLN A 29 28.94 24.51 -11.85
C GLN A 29 28.38 23.62 -12.95
N TYR A 30 27.98 22.41 -12.57
CA TYR A 30 27.03 21.67 -13.36
C TYR A 30 25.92 22.66 -13.62
N SER A 31 25.77 23.10 -14.87
CA SER A 31 24.54 23.77 -15.22
C SER A 31 23.49 22.74 -14.83
N THR A 32 22.70 23.04 -13.81
CA THR A 32 21.36 22.50 -13.66
C THR A 32 20.56 23.10 -14.81
N GLY A 33 21.02 22.86 -16.03
CA GLY A 33 20.32 23.12 -17.25
C GLY A 33 19.17 22.16 -17.15
N ASN A 34 18.03 22.68 -16.74
CA ASN A 34 16.80 21.93 -16.74
C ASN A 34 16.73 21.26 -18.10
N SER A 35 16.90 19.95 -18.12
CA SER A 35 16.59 19.16 -19.29
C SER A 35 15.20 19.59 -19.72
N ARG A 36 14.94 19.76 -21.02
CA ARG A 36 13.59 20.06 -21.52
C ARG A 36 12.55 19.08 -20.93
N HIS A 37 12.98 17.86 -20.61
CA HIS A 37 12.15 16.86 -19.95
C HIS A 37 11.93 17.15 -18.46
N ALA A 38 12.93 17.67 -17.73
CA ALA A 38 12.77 18.07 -16.33
C ALA A 38 11.83 19.29 -16.17
N GLN A 39 11.89 20.25 -17.10
CA GLN A 39 10.91 21.35 -17.18
C GLN A 39 9.51 20.81 -17.48
N TRP A 40 9.39 19.91 -18.46
CA TRP A 40 8.11 19.28 -18.80
C TRP A 40 7.44 18.57 -17.61
N TYR A 41 8.21 17.79 -16.84
CA TYR A 41 7.68 17.16 -15.62
C TYR A 41 7.34 18.19 -14.52
N SER A 42 8.19 19.21 -14.33
CA SER A 42 7.98 20.24 -13.31
C SER A 42 6.73 21.08 -13.57
N ASP A 43 6.35 21.28 -14.82
CA ASP A 43 5.16 22.07 -15.19
C ASP A 43 3.87 21.23 -15.15
N ILE A 44 3.94 19.93 -15.45
CA ILE A 44 2.78 19.04 -15.54
C ILE A 44 2.34 18.47 -14.18
N PHE A 45 3.30 18.05 -13.35
CA PHE A 45 2.97 17.42 -12.08
C PHE A 45 2.13 18.33 -11.16
N PRO A 46 2.48 19.62 -10.95
CA PRO A 46 1.69 20.52 -10.12
C PRO A 46 0.26 20.70 -10.65
N ALA A 47 0.08 20.66 -11.97
CA ALA A 47 -1.24 20.74 -12.59
C ALA A 47 -2.06 19.45 -12.40
N MET A 48 -1.44 18.28 -12.20
CA MET A 48 -2.12 17.01 -11.96
C MET A 48 -2.48 16.74 -10.49
N VAL A 49 -1.72 17.28 -9.52
CA VAL A 49 -1.97 17.13 -8.07
C VAL A 49 -3.44 17.41 -7.69
N PRO A 50 -4.10 18.51 -8.11
CA PRO A 50 -5.46 18.78 -7.69
C PRO A 50 -6.47 17.75 -8.21
N ILE A 51 -6.29 17.23 -9.44
CA ILE A 51 -7.17 16.19 -10.00
C ILE A 51 -7.01 14.88 -9.24
N PHE A 52 -5.78 14.51 -8.92
CA PHE A 52 -5.50 13.32 -8.11
C PHE A 52 -6.09 13.43 -6.70
N LEU A 53 -5.93 14.58 -6.05
CA LEU A 53 -6.51 14.84 -4.73
C LEU A 53 -8.04 14.78 -4.77
N LEU A 54 -8.66 15.35 -5.81
CA LEU A 54 -10.12 15.31 -5.97
C LEU A 54 -10.62 13.88 -6.18
N GLY A 55 -9.95 13.11 -7.05
CA GLY A 55 -10.26 11.69 -7.27
C GLY A 55 -10.10 10.84 -6.02
N SER A 56 -9.01 11.05 -5.28
CA SER A 56 -8.76 10.37 -4.00
C SER A 56 -9.83 10.74 -2.96
N ALA A 57 -10.16 12.02 -2.79
CA ALA A 57 -11.17 12.47 -1.84
C ALA A 57 -12.55 11.86 -2.14
N VAL A 58 -12.97 11.84 -3.41
CA VAL A 58 -14.23 11.21 -3.83
C VAL A 58 -14.19 9.70 -3.62
N TYR A 59 -13.09 9.03 -3.98
CA TYR A 59 -12.92 7.59 -3.78
C TYR A 59 -13.00 7.21 -2.29
N LEU A 60 -12.27 7.92 -1.43
CA LEU A 60 -12.34 7.69 0.02
C LEU A 60 -13.74 7.97 0.56
N GLY A 61 -14.43 9.01 0.08
CA GLY A 61 -15.81 9.30 0.44
C GLY A 61 -16.78 8.16 0.09
N LEU A 62 -16.70 7.65 -1.14
CA LEU A 62 -17.50 6.51 -1.60
C LEU A 62 -17.13 5.20 -0.87
N GLN A 63 -15.84 5.01 -0.58
CA GLN A 63 -15.37 3.83 0.15
C GLN A 63 -15.90 3.86 1.60
N LEU A 64 -15.95 5.03 2.22
CA LEU A 64 -16.48 5.21 3.57
C LEU A 64 -17.98 4.95 3.65
N THR A 65 -18.74 5.40 2.64
CA THR A 65 -20.18 5.09 2.55
C THR A 65 -20.42 3.60 2.30
N HIS A 66 -19.63 2.97 1.44
CA HIS A 66 -19.65 1.52 1.23
C HIS A 66 -19.33 0.74 2.51
N LEU A 67 -18.33 1.16 3.29
CA LEU A 67 -17.98 0.57 4.58
C LEU A 67 -19.10 0.71 5.62
N LYS A 68 -19.80 1.86 5.63
CA LYS A 68 -20.93 2.10 6.53
C LYS A 68 -22.13 1.22 6.18
N LEU A 69 -22.44 1.09 4.89
CA LEU A 69 -23.50 0.19 4.41
C LEU A 69 -23.18 -1.28 4.64
N SER A 70 -21.91 -1.69 4.48
CA SER A 70 -21.52 -3.07 4.73
C SER A 70 -21.65 -3.43 6.20
N HIS A 71 -21.34 -2.51 7.12
CA HIS A 71 -21.46 -2.78 8.54
C HIS A 71 -22.91 -2.98 8.98
N GLU A 72 -23.84 -2.14 8.51
CA GLU A 72 -25.27 -2.30 8.79
C GLU A 72 -25.82 -3.60 8.21
N LYS A 73 -25.46 -3.91 6.96
CA LYS A 73 -25.86 -5.16 6.31
C LYS A 73 -25.29 -6.40 7.03
N THR A 74 -24.04 -6.37 7.46
CA THR A 74 -23.42 -7.49 8.18
C THR A 74 -24.03 -7.71 9.57
N MET A 75 -24.44 -6.64 10.26
CA MET A 75 -25.14 -6.76 11.55
C MET A 75 -26.54 -7.35 11.37
N GLU A 76 -27.24 -6.95 10.31
CA GLU A 76 -28.55 -7.51 9.99
C GLU A 76 -28.45 -8.99 9.57
N GLU A 77 -27.46 -9.35 8.76
CA GLU A 77 -27.18 -10.74 8.40
C GLU A 77 -26.80 -11.59 9.61
N ALA A 78 -25.96 -11.07 10.51
CA ALA A 78 -25.59 -11.76 11.75
C ALA A 78 -26.79 -11.95 12.69
N ALA A 79 -27.63 -10.92 12.88
CA ALA A 79 -28.84 -11.02 13.69
C ALA A 79 -29.83 -12.03 13.11
N THR A 80 -29.97 -12.07 11.77
CA THR A 80 -30.83 -13.03 11.08
C THR A 80 -30.33 -14.46 11.27
N ARG A 81 -29.01 -14.68 11.21
CA ARG A 81 -28.38 -15.99 11.45
C ARG A 81 -28.55 -16.45 12.90
N VAL A 82 -28.39 -15.55 13.88
CA VAL A 82 -28.63 -15.87 15.30
C VAL A 82 -30.08 -16.30 15.51
N LYS A 83 -31.04 -15.55 14.96
CA LYS A 83 -32.46 -15.88 15.07
C LYS A 83 -32.83 -17.22 14.44
N GLN A 84 -32.20 -17.58 13.32
CA GLN A 84 -32.37 -18.90 12.70
C GLN A 84 -31.85 -20.01 13.61
N LEU A 85 -30.65 -19.84 14.16
CA LEU A 85 -30.04 -20.82 15.07
C LEU A 85 -30.85 -20.96 16.36
N GLU A 86 -31.38 -19.87 16.91
CA GLU A 86 -32.28 -19.89 18.07
C GLU A 86 -33.55 -20.70 17.78
N ALA A 87 -34.17 -20.50 16.61
CA ALA A 87 -35.35 -21.26 16.20
C ALA A 87 -35.05 -22.76 16.00
N GLU A 88 -33.86 -23.10 15.48
CA GLU A 88 -33.42 -24.49 15.36
C GLU A 88 -33.20 -25.14 16.73
N ILE A 89 -32.60 -24.42 17.68
CA ILE A 89 -32.40 -24.89 19.05
C ILE A 89 -33.75 -25.11 19.73
N GLU A 90 -34.69 -24.18 19.60
CA GLU A 90 -36.04 -24.31 20.16
C GLU A 90 -36.76 -25.53 19.58
N ALA A 91 -36.69 -25.73 18.27
CA ALA A 91 -37.28 -26.90 17.61
C ALA A 91 -36.65 -28.22 18.08
N LEU A 92 -35.34 -28.25 18.32
CA LEU A 92 -34.65 -29.42 18.86
C LEU A 92 -35.04 -29.67 20.32
N GLN A 93 -35.08 -28.63 21.15
CA GLN A 93 -35.52 -28.75 22.55
C GLN A 93 -36.96 -29.24 22.66
N ALA A 94 -37.86 -28.75 21.81
CA ALA A 94 -39.24 -29.24 21.76
C ALA A 94 -39.29 -30.75 21.42
N LYS A 95 -38.51 -31.20 20.42
CA LYS A 95 -38.40 -32.62 20.09
C LYS A 95 -37.88 -33.47 21.23
N TYR A 96 -36.85 -33.01 21.95
CA TYR A 96 -36.33 -33.71 23.12
C TYR A 96 -37.34 -33.75 24.27
N ALA A 97 -38.11 -32.68 24.49
CA ALA A 97 -39.16 -32.63 25.49
C ALA A 97 -40.30 -33.61 25.17
N ASP A 98 -40.71 -33.73 23.91
CA ASP A 98 -41.75 -34.66 23.48
C ASP A 98 -41.28 -36.12 23.52
N GLN A 99 -40.04 -36.39 23.14
CA GLN A 99 -39.45 -37.72 23.29
C GLN A 99 -39.38 -38.15 24.76
N ASN A 100 -38.95 -37.25 25.66
CA ASN A 100 -38.86 -37.54 27.08
C ASN A 100 -40.24 -37.79 27.73
N LYS A 101 -41.29 -37.11 27.26
CA LYS A 101 -42.67 -37.39 27.70
C LYS A 101 -43.14 -38.77 27.25
N ASN A 102 -42.80 -39.19 26.02
CA ASN A 102 -43.18 -40.51 25.51
C ASN A 102 -42.43 -41.65 26.22
N THR A 103 -41.13 -41.52 26.48
CA THR A 103 -40.36 -42.54 27.23
C THR A 103 -40.76 -42.63 28.70
N PHE A 104 -41.12 -41.50 29.34
CA PHE A 104 -41.64 -41.50 30.71
C PHE A 104 -43.04 -42.14 30.82
N SER A 105 -43.83 -42.06 29.75
CA SER A 105 -45.14 -42.69 29.66
C SER A 105 -45.04 -44.20 29.40
N GLU A 106 -44.01 -44.63 28.66
CA GLU A 106 -43.78 -46.04 28.31
C GLU A 106 -43.13 -46.86 29.45
N THR A 107 -42.29 -46.24 30.28
CA THR A 107 -41.68 -46.89 31.45
C THR A 107 -42.64 -47.12 32.62
N LYS A 108 -43.81 -46.47 32.66
CA LYS A 108 -44.85 -46.76 33.67
C LYS A 108 -45.60 -48.07 33.42
N ASN A 109 -45.54 -48.60 32.19
CA ASN A 109 -46.27 -49.83 31.80
C ASN A 109 -45.36 -51.04 31.54
N ALA A 110 -44.04 -50.87 31.56
CA ALA A 110 -43.09 -51.94 31.26
C ALA A 110 -42.52 -52.56 32.55
N SER A 111 -43.00 -53.77 32.86
CA SER A 111 -42.46 -54.64 33.90
C SER A 111 -40.95 -54.90 33.69
N PRO A 112 -40.10 -54.80 34.73
CA PRO A 112 -38.66 -54.88 34.58
C PRO A 112 -38.23 -56.32 34.28
N LYS A 113 -37.75 -56.58 33.05
CA LYS A 113 -37.00 -57.80 32.71
C LYS A 113 -35.53 -57.60 33.07
N PRO A 114 -34.93 -58.42 33.96
CA PRO A 114 -33.51 -58.30 34.30
C PRO A 114 -32.67 -58.88 33.15
N SER A 115 -31.92 -58.04 32.44
CA SER A 115 -30.90 -58.50 31.50
C SER A 115 -29.58 -58.72 32.23
N ARG A 116 -29.11 -59.98 32.16
CA ARG A 116 -27.82 -60.49 32.59
C ARG A 116 -26.73 -59.91 31.69
N TRP A 117 -25.71 -59.31 32.29
CA TRP A 117 -24.55 -58.76 31.59
C TRP A 117 -23.41 -59.79 31.59
N TRP A 118 -22.83 -59.99 30.42
CA TRP A 118 -21.44 -60.41 30.21
C TRP A 118 -20.68 -59.15 29.81
#